data_AF-A0A4Q2Z233-F1
#
_entry.id   AF-A0A4Q2Z233-F1
#
_cell.length_a   1.000
_cell.length_b   1.000
_cell.length_c   1.000
_cell.angle_alpha   90.00
_cell.angle_beta   90.00
_cell.angle_gamma   90.00
#
_symmetry.space_group_name_H-M   'P 1'
#
loop_
_entity.id
_entity.type
_entity.pdbx_description
1 polymer ?
#
loop_
_entity_poly.entity_id
_entity_poly.type
_entity_poly.pdbx_seq_one_letter_code
_entity_poly.pdbx_strand_id
1 'polypeptide(L)'
;MMFRTLSLVAALVVTPCALAQTPTAPPSAAVNMDLAVTDAIRTMLDGAFDEGHIAMLQSLGHQKAVAATCSGFEIDPRAFTNEFDLIYDDTTGKPRTLNAGQRVDLERKATLALGMAFGGQIAVAANDHSSFCQAAAQERSSGKVAHLVWAK
;
A
#
# COMPACT_ATOMS: atom_id res chain seq x y z
N MET A 1 15.23 -80.88 -6.48
CA MET A 1 13.98 -80.27 -5.97
C MET A 1 13.86 -78.87 -6.54
N MET A 2 12.89 -78.65 -7.41
CA MET A 2 12.55 -77.36 -8.02
C MET A 2 11.69 -76.55 -7.05
N PHE A 3 12.04 -75.28 -6.79
CA PHE A 3 11.12 -74.31 -6.21
C PHE A 3 10.89 -73.18 -7.21
N ARG A 4 9.66 -73.13 -7.73
CA ARG A 4 9.09 -72.08 -8.57
C ARG A 4 8.64 -70.94 -7.65
N THR A 5 9.27 -69.79 -7.73
CA THR A 5 8.85 -68.58 -7.01
C THR A 5 7.86 -67.80 -7.88
N LEU A 6 6.62 -67.67 -7.42
CA LEU A 6 5.60 -66.78 -8.01
C LEU A 6 6.01 -65.32 -7.79
N SER A 7 6.16 -64.55 -8.86
CA SER A 7 6.24 -63.09 -8.81
C SER A 7 4.83 -62.49 -8.74
N LEU A 8 4.50 -61.84 -7.62
CA LEU A 8 3.37 -60.90 -7.56
C LEU A 8 3.85 -59.51 -8.01
N VAL A 9 3.28 -59.02 -9.11
CA VAL A 9 3.41 -57.63 -9.55
C VAL A 9 2.40 -56.79 -8.75
N ALA A 10 2.88 -56.01 -7.78
CA ALA A 10 2.08 -55.01 -7.09
C ALA A 10 1.94 -53.78 -7.99
N ALA A 11 0.73 -53.55 -8.50
CA ALA A 11 0.40 -52.34 -9.27
C ALA A 11 0.39 -51.11 -8.34
N LEU A 12 1.37 -50.22 -8.52
CA LEU A 12 1.38 -48.88 -7.94
C LEU A 12 0.30 -48.03 -8.63
N VAL A 13 -0.83 -47.86 -7.94
CA VAL A 13 -1.84 -46.86 -8.32
C VAL A 13 -1.30 -45.50 -7.87
N VAL A 14 -0.72 -44.74 -8.78
CA VAL A 14 -0.35 -43.34 -8.55
C VAL A 14 -1.64 -42.54 -8.47
N THR A 15 -2.11 -42.26 -7.25
CA THR A 15 -3.19 -41.30 -7.02
C THR A 15 -2.61 -39.89 -7.18
N PRO A 16 -3.09 -39.07 -8.13
CA PRO A 16 -2.66 -37.69 -8.19
C PRO A 16 -3.21 -36.96 -6.96
N CYS A 17 -2.31 -36.50 -6.08
CA CYS A 17 -2.64 -35.53 -5.04
C CYS A 17 -3.23 -34.30 -5.72
N ALA A 18 -4.56 -34.17 -5.64
CA ALA A 18 -5.22 -32.89 -5.84
C ALA A 18 -4.66 -31.93 -4.78
N LEU A 19 -3.92 -30.91 -5.21
CA LEU A 19 -3.53 -29.79 -4.37
C LEU A 19 -4.83 -29.13 -3.87
N ALA A 20 -5.23 -29.46 -2.65
CA ALA A 20 -6.29 -28.75 -1.96
C ALA A 20 -5.86 -27.28 -1.85
N GLN A 21 -6.48 -26.42 -2.67
CA GLN A 21 -6.36 -24.98 -2.55
C GLN A 21 -6.90 -24.60 -1.18
N THR A 22 -6.02 -24.18 -0.28
CA THR A 22 -6.41 -23.72 1.05
C THR A 22 -7.35 -22.53 0.85
N PRO A 23 -8.54 -22.51 1.48
CA PRO A 23 -9.45 -21.37 1.36
C PRO A 23 -8.71 -20.10 1.77
N THR A 24 -8.64 -19.13 0.86
CA THR A 24 -8.03 -17.83 1.16
C THR A 24 -8.85 -17.19 2.27
N ALA A 25 -8.22 -16.96 3.42
CA ALA A 25 -8.88 -16.27 4.53
C ALA A 25 -9.38 -14.89 4.05
N PRO A 26 -10.54 -14.42 4.55
CA PRO A 26 -11.04 -13.11 4.20
C PRO A 26 -10.03 -12.02 4.60
N PRO A 27 -9.98 -10.89 3.85
CA PRO A 27 -9.08 -9.79 4.19
C PRO A 27 -9.34 -9.27 5.60
N SER A 28 -8.27 -8.84 6.29
CA SER A 28 -8.39 -8.26 7.62
C SER A 28 -9.19 -6.97 7.61
N ALA A 29 -9.72 -6.57 8.78
CA ALA A 29 -10.43 -5.30 8.92
C ALA A 29 -9.57 -4.11 8.47
N ALA A 30 -8.26 -4.12 8.80
CA ALA A 30 -7.31 -3.11 8.36
C ALA A 30 -7.18 -3.01 6.83
N VAL A 31 -7.12 -4.16 6.14
CA VAL A 31 -7.09 -4.19 4.67
C VAL A 31 -8.37 -3.63 4.07
N ASN A 32 -9.54 -4.00 4.63
CA ASN A 32 -10.82 -3.47 4.15
C ASN A 32 -10.95 -1.96 4.37
N MET A 33 -10.45 -1.44 5.50
CA MET A 33 -10.40 0.01 5.76
C MET A 33 -9.55 0.74 4.73
N ASP A 34 -8.33 0.23 4.46
CA ASP A 34 -7.42 0.85 3.50
C ASP A 34 -7.97 0.84 2.06
N LEU A 35 -8.58 -0.28 1.65
CA LEU A 35 -9.24 -0.39 0.34
C LEU A 35 -10.42 0.58 0.22
N ALA A 36 -11.26 0.69 1.25
CA ALA A 36 -12.40 1.61 1.24
C ALA A 36 -11.95 3.08 1.13
N VAL A 37 -10.88 3.45 1.83
CA VAL A 37 -10.28 4.80 1.74
C VAL A 37 -9.70 5.04 0.36
N THR A 38 -9.01 4.06 -0.22
CA THR A 38 -8.46 4.12 -1.57
C THR A 38 -9.56 4.39 -2.61
N ASP A 39 -10.67 3.66 -2.54
CA ASP A 39 -11.78 3.82 -3.49
C ASP A 39 -12.48 5.18 -3.33
N ALA A 40 -12.60 5.67 -2.09
CA ALA A 40 -13.12 7.00 -1.81
C ALA A 40 -12.21 8.11 -2.39
N ILE A 41 -10.88 7.96 -2.26
CA ILE A 41 -9.90 8.88 -2.87
C ILE A 41 -10.04 8.87 -4.39
N ARG A 42 -10.04 7.69 -5.04
CA ARG A 42 -10.19 7.57 -6.49
C ARG A 42 -11.46 8.27 -7.00
N THR A 43 -12.57 8.02 -6.31
CA THR A 43 -13.87 8.63 -6.64
C THR A 43 -13.83 10.15 -6.51
N MET A 44 -13.20 10.67 -5.44
CA MET A 44 -13.12 12.10 -5.19
C MET A 44 -12.21 12.83 -6.19
N LEU A 45 -11.13 12.19 -6.61
CA LEU A 45 -10.16 12.79 -7.52
C LEU A 45 -10.65 12.81 -8.98
N ASP A 46 -11.60 11.96 -9.36
CA ASP A 46 -12.35 11.99 -10.63
C ASP A 46 -11.48 12.27 -11.87
N GLY A 47 -10.38 11.54 -12.01
CA GLY A 47 -9.46 11.65 -13.14
C GLY A 47 -8.56 12.91 -13.16
N ALA A 48 -8.60 13.76 -12.12
CA ALA A 48 -7.64 14.87 -11.96
C ALA A 48 -6.20 14.40 -11.69
N PHE A 49 -6.07 13.17 -11.22
CA PHE A 49 -4.83 12.49 -10.89
C PHE A 49 -4.81 11.10 -11.51
N ASP A 50 -3.64 10.68 -11.98
CA ASP A 50 -3.39 9.28 -12.34
C ASP A 50 -3.08 8.42 -11.10
N GLU A 51 -3.00 7.11 -11.28
CA GLU A 51 -2.71 6.17 -10.20
C GLU A 51 -1.34 6.39 -9.54
N GLY A 52 -0.36 6.98 -10.23
CA GLY A 52 0.94 7.30 -9.66
C GLY A 52 0.82 8.40 -8.61
N HIS A 53 0.09 9.48 -8.92
CA HIS A 53 -0.19 10.54 -7.96
C HIS A 53 -1.06 10.06 -6.80
N ILE A 54 -2.04 9.18 -7.06
CA ILE A 54 -2.86 8.60 -6.01
C ILE A 54 -1.99 7.77 -5.05
N ALA A 55 -1.15 6.88 -5.57
CA ALA A 55 -0.23 6.08 -4.77
C ALA A 55 0.74 6.95 -3.97
N MET A 56 1.25 8.03 -4.56
CA MET A 56 2.08 9.01 -3.87
C MET A 56 1.34 9.67 -2.69
N LEU A 57 0.12 10.20 -2.92
CA LEU A 57 -0.67 10.84 -1.86
C LEU A 57 -1.02 9.86 -0.73
N GLN A 58 -1.27 8.59 -1.07
CA GLN A 58 -1.48 7.53 -0.09
C GLN A 58 -0.22 7.22 0.71
N SER A 59 0.94 7.12 0.05
CA SER A 59 2.23 6.93 0.72
C SER A 59 2.54 8.07 1.68
N LEU A 60 2.35 9.32 1.25
CA LEU A 60 2.53 10.50 2.09
C LEU A 60 1.56 10.50 3.27
N GLY A 61 0.30 10.11 3.05
CA GLY A 61 -0.71 9.98 4.11
C GLY A 61 -0.34 8.93 5.14
N HIS A 62 0.10 7.75 4.70
CA HIS A 62 0.61 6.68 5.54
C HIS A 62 1.80 7.13 6.38
N GLN A 63 2.82 7.72 5.76
CA GLN A 63 4.03 8.15 6.47
C GLN A 63 3.73 9.24 7.50
N LYS A 64 2.78 10.15 7.22
CA LYS A 64 2.29 11.12 8.22
C LYS A 64 1.54 10.45 9.38
N ALA A 65 0.74 9.41 9.11
CA ALA A 65 0.06 8.66 10.15
C ALA A 65 1.07 7.95 11.05
N VAL A 66 2.06 7.28 10.45
CA VAL A 66 3.18 6.67 11.19
C VAL A 66 3.90 7.69 12.06
N ALA A 67 4.29 8.85 11.53
CA ALA A 67 4.96 9.89 12.32
C ALA A 67 4.09 10.46 13.45
N ALA A 68 2.76 10.45 13.28
CA ALA A 68 1.83 10.91 14.30
C ALA A 68 1.60 9.88 15.43
N THR A 69 1.72 8.59 15.15
CA THR A 69 1.35 7.53 16.09
C THR A 69 2.53 6.72 16.62
N CYS A 70 3.56 6.49 15.82
CA CYS A 70 4.67 5.60 16.14
C CYS A 70 5.90 6.37 16.63
N SER A 71 6.43 5.97 17.79
CA SER A 71 7.63 6.58 18.36
C SER A 71 8.85 6.45 17.44
N GLY A 72 9.66 7.51 17.35
CA GLY A 72 10.89 7.52 16.54
C GLY A 72 10.64 7.73 15.04
N PHE A 73 9.46 8.21 14.66
CA PHE A 73 9.15 8.64 13.31
C PHE A 73 8.88 10.14 13.26
N GLU A 74 9.60 10.82 12.37
CA GLU A 74 9.42 12.23 12.08
C GLU A 74 9.39 12.41 10.56
N ILE A 75 8.63 13.40 10.09
CA ILE A 75 8.60 13.79 8.68
C ILE A 75 9.72 14.80 8.44
N ASP A 76 10.56 14.55 7.43
CA ASP A 76 11.41 15.59 6.86
C ASP A 76 10.51 16.54 6.05
N PRO A 77 10.36 17.81 6.49
CA PRO A 77 9.43 18.74 5.85
C PRO A 77 9.85 19.11 4.42
N ARG A 78 11.15 19.06 4.11
CA ARG A 78 11.66 19.32 2.76
C ARG A 78 11.37 18.13 1.86
N ALA A 79 11.64 16.92 2.32
CA ALA A 79 11.31 15.71 1.56
C ALA A 79 9.80 15.65 1.29
N PHE A 80 8.98 15.93 2.31
CA PHE A 80 7.53 16.00 2.16
C PHE A 80 7.09 17.02 1.11
N THR A 81 7.61 18.25 1.18
CA THR A 81 7.24 19.30 0.22
C THR A 81 7.64 18.91 -1.20
N ASN A 82 8.85 18.38 -1.38
CA ASN A 82 9.35 17.94 -2.69
C ASN A 82 8.47 16.84 -3.31
N GLU A 83 8.06 15.84 -2.50
CA GLU A 83 7.18 14.77 -2.97
C GLU A 83 5.76 15.27 -3.21
N PHE A 84 5.21 16.09 -2.32
CA PHE A 84 3.86 16.63 -2.49
C PHE A 84 3.75 17.53 -3.72
N ASP A 85 4.79 18.31 -4.05
CA ASP A 85 4.80 19.17 -5.23
C ASP A 85 4.79 18.41 -6.56
N LEU A 86 5.05 17.09 -6.57
CA LEU A 86 4.89 16.26 -7.77
C LEU A 86 3.44 16.24 -8.27
N ILE A 87 2.45 16.68 -7.48
CA ILE A 87 1.07 16.88 -7.97
C ILE A 87 1.02 17.81 -9.19
N TYR A 88 1.99 18.71 -9.35
CA TYR A 88 2.04 19.63 -10.47
C TYR A 88 2.65 19.02 -11.73
N ASP A 89 3.19 17.80 -11.66
CA ASP A 89 3.80 17.12 -12.79
C ASP A 89 2.80 16.16 -13.48
N ASP A 90 3.00 15.90 -14.76
CA ASP A 90 2.24 14.94 -15.54
C ASP A 90 2.76 13.51 -15.36
N THR A 91 2.13 12.53 -16.02
CA THR A 91 2.53 11.11 -15.98
C THR A 91 3.95 10.85 -16.47
N THR A 92 4.57 11.80 -17.18
CA THR A 92 5.94 11.71 -17.70
C THR A 92 6.95 12.45 -16.82
N GLY A 93 6.50 13.01 -15.69
CA GLY A 93 7.32 13.80 -14.76
C GLY A 93 7.63 15.20 -15.26
N LYS A 94 6.79 15.76 -16.15
CA LYS A 94 6.95 17.14 -16.64
C LYS A 94 5.92 18.06 -16.00
N PRO A 95 6.25 19.33 -15.74
CA PRO A 95 5.28 20.27 -15.20
C PRO A 95 4.05 20.40 -16.08
N ARG A 96 2.87 20.28 -15.48
CA ARG A 96 1.58 20.51 -16.13
C ARG A 96 1.42 21.99 -16.46
N THR A 97 0.84 22.28 -17.62
CA THR A 97 0.41 23.63 -17.97
C THR A 97 -0.91 23.95 -17.26
N LEU A 98 -0.81 24.55 -16.06
CA LEU A 98 -1.97 24.91 -15.22
C LEU A 98 -2.09 26.42 -15.08
N ASN A 99 -3.30 26.95 -15.25
CA ASN A 99 -3.59 28.33 -14.84
C ASN A 99 -3.76 28.42 -13.31
N ALA A 100 -3.81 29.64 -12.77
CA ALA A 100 -3.90 29.86 -11.32
C ALA A 100 -5.12 29.16 -10.67
N GLY A 101 -6.29 29.18 -11.31
CA GLY A 101 -7.49 28.51 -10.80
C GLY A 101 -7.36 26.99 -10.81
N GLN A 102 -6.74 26.43 -11.84
CA GLN A 102 -6.47 25.00 -11.94
C GLN A 102 -5.46 24.53 -10.89
N ARG A 103 -4.42 25.33 -10.58
CA ARG A 103 -3.47 25.02 -9.51
C ARG A 103 -4.16 24.93 -8.15
N VAL A 104 -4.99 25.92 -7.83
CA VAL A 104 -5.75 25.93 -6.56
C VAL A 104 -6.71 24.75 -6.46
N ASP A 105 -7.44 24.40 -7.53
CA ASP A 105 -8.33 23.22 -7.50
C ASP A 105 -7.55 21.92 -7.30
N LEU A 106 -6.40 21.79 -7.98
CA LEU A 106 -5.51 20.62 -7.87
C LEU A 106 -4.95 20.48 -6.46
N GLU A 107 -4.42 21.56 -5.88
CA GLU A 107 -3.94 21.61 -4.50
C GLU A 107 -5.02 21.23 -3.49
N ARG A 108 -6.23 21.77 -3.66
CA ARG A 108 -7.38 21.45 -2.79
C ARG A 108 -7.71 19.96 -2.83
N LYS A 109 -7.78 19.37 -4.04
CA LYS A 109 -8.05 17.94 -4.24
C LYS A 109 -6.94 17.07 -3.64
N ALA A 110 -5.68 17.39 -3.92
CA ALA A 110 -4.53 16.69 -3.36
C ALA A 110 -4.53 16.74 -1.83
N THR A 111 -4.78 17.91 -1.26
CA THR A 111 -4.83 18.10 0.21
C THR A 111 -5.95 17.28 0.84
N LEU A 112 -7.12 17.24 0.21
CA LEU A 112 -8.24 16.44 0.69
C LEU A 112 -7.93 14.94 0.60
N ALA A 113 -7.38 14.47 -0.53
CA ALA A 113 -6.97 13.06 -0.71
C ALA A 113 -5.90 12.64 0.31
N LEU A 114 -4.90 13.49 0.53
CA LEU A 114 -3.89 13.29 1.56
C LEU A 114 -4.53 13.19 2.96
N GLY A 115 -5.49 14.06 3.27
CA GLY A 115 -6.23 14.03 4.52
C GLY A 115 -7.03 12.74 4.72
N MET A 116 -7.67 12.23 3.66
CA MET A 116 -8.38 10.95 3.67
C MET A 116 -7.42 9.78 3.88
N ALA A 117 -6.30 9.74 3.16
CA ALA A 117 -5.28 8.72 3.32
C ALA A 117 -4.70 8.72 4.74
N PHE A 118 -4.34 9.90 5.26
CA PHE A 118 -3.90 10.08 6.64
C PHE A 118 -4.94 9.56 7.64
N GLY A 119 -6.19 10.00 7.54
CA GLY A 119 -7.27 9.57 8.45
C GLY A 119 -7.54 8.07 8.39
N GLY A 120 -7.50 7.47 7.20
CA GLY A 120 -7.61 6.02 7.02
C GLY A 120 -6.51 5.26 7.73
N GLN A 121 -5.27 5.73 7.60
CA GLN A 121 -4.11 5.11 8.22
C GLN A 121 -4.09 5.31 9.75
N ILE A 122 -4.61 6.43 10.26
CA ILE A 122 -4.89 6.60 11.70
C ILE A 122 -5.92 5.56 12.18
N ALA A 123 -6.97 5.29 11.41
CA ALA A 123 -7.95 4.27 11.77
C ALA A 123 -7.33 2.85 11.77
N VAL A 124 -6.49 2.54 10.80
CA VAL A 124 -5.71 1.28 10.77
C VAL A 124 -4.79 1.18 12.00
N ALA A 125 -4.06 2.24 12.32
CA ALA A 125 -3.19 2.30 13.49
C ALA A 125 -3.98 2.17 14.80
N ALA A 126 -5.20 2.70 14.88
CA ALA A 126 -6.07 2.53 16.05
C ALA A 126 -6.62 1.10 16.18
N ASN A 127 -6.81 0.40 15.08
CA ASN A 127 -7.29 -0.98 15.07
C ASN A 127 -6.23 -1.97 15.59
N ASP A 128 -4.96 -1.81 15.18
CA ASP A 128 -3.84 -2.59 15.70
C ASP A 128 -2.54 -1.78 15.68
N HIS A 129 -2.34 -1.02 16.75
CA HIS A 129 -1.22 -0.09 16.88
C HIS A 129 0.15 -0.77 16.86
N SER A 130 0.26 -1.92 17.53
CA SER A 130 1.53 -2.64 17.65
C SER A 130 1.97 -3.16 16.28
N SER A 131 1.06 -3.83 15.56
CA SER A 131 1.37 -4.35 14.23
C SER A 131 1.65 -3.22 13.24
N PHE A 132 0.90 -2.11 13.32
CA PHE A 132 1.10 -0.95 12.47
C PHE A 132 2.52 -0.36 12.62
N CYS A 133 2.95 -0.09 13.86
CA CYS A 133 4.28 0.47 14.09
C CYS A 133 5.42 -0.52 13.82
N GLN A 134 5.18 -1.82 14.03
CA GLN A 134 6.13 -2.86 13.64
C GLN A 134 6.32 -2.91 12.12
N ALA A 135 5.23 -2.82 11.35
CA ALA A 135 5.30 -2.77 9.89
C ALA A 135 6.07 -1.52 9.42
N ALA A 136 5.78 -0.34 9.97
CA ALA A 136 6.51 0.87 9.64
C ALA A 136 8.03 0.79 9.91
N ALA A 137 8.43 0.13 11.01
CA ALA A 137 9.84 -0.10 11.31
C ALA A 137 10.51 -1.02 10.28
N GLN A 138 9.81 -2.08 9.87
CA GLN A 138 10.28 -2.99 8.83
C GLN A 138 10.42 -2.27 7.49
N GLU A 139 9.41 -1.49 7.11
CA GLU A 139 9.41 -0.67 5.89
C GLU A 139 10.62 0.26 5.83
N ARG A 140 10.86 1.04 6.90
CA ARG A 140 12.04 1.91 7.03
C ARG A 140 13.34 1.14 6.83
N SER A 141 13.47 -0.03 7.45
CA SER A 141 14.68 -0.86 7.38
C SER A 141 14.90 -1.52 6.02
N SER A 142 13.83 -1.72 5.23
CA SER A 142 13.89 -2.40 3.94
C SER A 142 14.45 -1.52 2.82
N GLY A 143 14.43 -0.19 3.01
CA GLY A 143 14.85 0.80 2.00
C GLY A 143 13.96 0.85 0.75
N LYS A 144 12.80 0.18 0.75
CA LYS A 144 11.89 0.08 -0.41
C LYS A 144 10.65 0.99 -0.31
N VAL A 145 10.64 1.95 0.60
CA VAL A 145 9.52 2.86 0.78
C VAL A 145 9.51 3.87 -0.38
N ALA A 146 8.51 3.76 -1.24
CA ALA A 146 8.29 4.75 -2.29
C ALA A 146 7.90 6.10 -1.68
N HIS A 147 8.42 7.20 -2.24
CA HIS A 147 8.18 8.56 -1.74
C HIS A 147 8.57 8.71 -0.27
N LEU A 148 9.69 8.10 0.16
CA LEU A 148 10.13 8.14 1.56
C LEU A 148 10.41 9.57 2.01
N VAL A 149 9.70 10.02 3.04
CA VAL A 149 9.79 11.37 3.63
C VAL A 149 10.07 11.35 5.13
N TRP A 150 10.40 10.19 5.72
CA TRP A 150 10.88 10.16 7.10
C TRP A 150 12.27 10.77 7.22
N ALA A 151 12.49 11.53 8.31
CA ALA A 151 13.82 11.98 8.68
C ALA A 151 14.76 10.77 8.91
N LYS A 152 16.03 10.94 8.53
CA LYS A 152 17.08 9.92 8.73
C LYS A 152 17.51 9.82 10.19
#